data_AF-L0EAA3-F1
#
_entry.id   AF-L0EAA3-F1
#
_cell.length_a   1.000
_cell.length_b   1.000
_cell.length_c   1.000
_cell.angle_alpha   90.00
_cell.angle_beta   90.00
_cell.angle_gamma   90.00
#
_symmetry.space_group_name_H-M   'P 1'
#
loop_
_entity.id
_entity.type
_entity.pdbx_description
1 polymer ?
#
loop_
_entity_poly.entity_id
_entity_poly.type
_entity_poly.pdbx_seq_one_letter_code
_entity_poly.pdbx_strand_id
1 'polypeptide(L)'
;MKRLTSLGLSLTLAAGIFAGQASAATYETEVISGVNLRSAPNTSASVYRLLSKGEDIHVIQKVNDYWLKVQTKDGKIYIAGTSGKTATAKSGVNLRSAPSTSGSKIGFISKGNTVTVLEQVNAYWLKVNYNGTIGYASANYFNYSSSSGSNSGTASKSASAIVNTAKSYLGKFTYKYGAEPWNTNYKYSDCSAFVQLVYNRHHGFKLPRTSSAQSKQGKYVSKSNLAPGDLVFFDTDGNGSINHVGIYIGGGDFIHSSPVNKVGINTLNSGYWKSKYKTARRVL
;
A
#
# COMPACT_ATOMS: atom_id res chain seq x y z
N MET A 1 -8.01 3.13 -35.94
CA MET A 1 -8.42 3.41 -34.54
C MET A 1 -8.89 2.10 -33.90
N LYS A 2 -8.07 1.45 -33.06
CA LYS A 2 -8.49 0.25 -32.33
C LYS A 2 -8.91 0.67 -30.92
N ARG A 3 -10.21 0.63 -30.65
CA ARG A 3 -10.79 0.88 -29.32
C ARG A 3 -10.35 -0.24 -28.38
N LEU A 4 -9.71 0.09 -27.26
CA LEU A 4 -9.43 -0.86 -26.19
C LEU A 4 -10.71 -1.06 -25.37
N THR A 5 -11.49 -2.06 -25.73
CA THR A 5 -12.60 -2.57 -24.93
C THR A 5 -12.02 -3.53 -23.89
N SER A 6 -11.67 -3.04 -22.69
CA SER A 6 -11.39 -3.91 -21.54
C SER A 6 -12.73 -4.37 -20.96
N LEU A 7 -13.17 -5.55 -21.39
CA LEU A 7 -14.28 -6.28 -20.81
C LEU A 7 -13.65 -7.31 -19.85
N GLY A 8 -14.24 -7.47 -18.68
CA GLY A 8 -13.70 -8.19 -17.55
C GLY A 8 -14.39 -9.49 -17.17
N LEU A 9 -13.72 -10.18 -16.26
CA LEU A 9 -14.18 -11.36 -15.54
C LEU A 9 -14.61 -10.96 -14.11
N SER A 10 -15.78 -11.39 -13.67
CA SER A 10 -16.20 -11.30 -12.25
C SER A 10 -16.06 -12.68 -11.62
N LEU A 11 -15.39 -12.76 -10.48
CA LEU A 11 -15.20 -14.00 -9.73
C LEU A 11 -16.16 -14.00 -8.54
N THR A 12 -17.19 -14.84 -8.60
CA THR A 12 -18.03 -15.15 -7.42
C THR A 12 -17.47 -16.43 -6.82
N LEU A 13 -16.65 -16.31 -5.76
CA LEU A 13 -16.13 -17.49 -5.06
C LEU A 13 -17.23 -17.99 -4.11
N ALA A 14 -17.91 -19.07 -4.46
CA ALA A 14 -18.73 -19.80 -3.48
C ALA A 14 -17.78 -20.53 -2.53
N ALA A 15 -17.79 -20.15 -1.25
CA ALA A 15 -17.00 -20.82 -0.23
C ALA A 15 -17.62 -22.19 0.08
N GLY A 16 -17.05 -23.26 -0.48
CA GLY A 16 -17.41 -24.64 -0.18
C GLY A 16 -16.16 -25.45 0.19
N ILE A 17 -16.12 -25.92 1.43
CA ILE A 17 -15.15 -26.89 1.95
C ILE A 17 -15.40 -28.23 1.26
N PHE A 18 -14.38 -28.95 0.76
CA PHE A 18 -14.28 -30.41 0.89
C PHE A 18 -12.85 -30.90 0.67
N ALA A 19 -12.43 -31.80 1.56
CA ALA A 19 -11.20 -32.56 1.46
C ALA A 19 -11.36 -33.73 0.48
N GLY A 20 -10.27 -34.08 -0.21
CA GLY A 20 -10.01 -35.44 -0.69
C GLY A 20 -10.82 -35.94 -1.89
N GLN A 21 -10.33 -35.67 -3.10
CA GLN A 21 -10.21 -36.57 -4.26
C GLN A 21 -9.78 -35.71 -5.46
N ALA A 22 -9.10 -36.31 -6.45
CA ALA A 22 -8.69 -35.62 -7.67
C ALA A 22 -9.93 -35.10 -8.42
N SER A 23 -10.34 -33.87 -8.10
CA SER A 23 -11.59 -33.28 -8.58
C SER A 23 -11.41 -32.84 -10.03
N ALA A 24 -12.32 -33.28 -10.88
CA ALA A 24 -12.54 -32.69 -12.20
C ALA A 24 -12.56 -31.16 -12.06
N ALA A 25 -11.85 -30.47 -12.95
CA ALA A 25 -11.84 -29.00 -12.97
C ALA A 25 -13.29 -28.51 -13.14
N THR A 26 -13.87 -27.95 -12.09
CA THR A 26 -15.20 -27.33 -12.19
C THR A 26 -15.03 -25.97 -12.85
N TYR A 27 -15.61 -25.80 -14.04
CA TYR A 27 -15.57 -24.56 -14.82
C TYR A 27 -16.60 -23.57 -14.24
N GLU A 28 -16.37 -23.08 -13.04
CA GLU A 28 -17.36 -22.33 -12.23
C GLU A 28 -17.38 -20.82 -12.51
N THR A 29 -16.51 -20.31 -13.39
CA THR A 29 -16.39 -18.87 -13.63
C THR A 29 -16.89 -18.50 -15.02
N GLU A 30 -17.97 -17.72 -15.06
CA GLU A 30 -18.53 -17.18 -16.30
C GLU A 30 -17.80 -15.91 -16.73
N VAL A 31 -17.43 -15.83 -18.01
CA VAL A 31 -16.92 -14.60 -18.60
C VAL A 31 -18.07 -13.60 -18.75
N ILE A 32 -18.20 -12.66 -17.82
CA ILE A 32 -19.30 -11.67 -17.86
C ILE A 32 -19.18 -10.67 -19.04
N SER A 33 -17.99 -10.57 -19.64
CA SER A 33 -17.69 -9.67 -20.75
C SER A 33 -16.35 -10.06 -21.39
N GLY A 34 -16.20 -9.97 -22.72
CA GLY A 34 -15.10 -10.64 -23.44
C GLY A 34 -13.66 -10.30 -23.00
N VAL A 35 -12.83 -11.32 -22.78
CA VAL A 35 -11.47 -11.19 -22.19
C VAL A 35 -10.39 -11.73 -23.14
N ASN A 36 -9.31 -10.98 -23.37
CA ASN A 36 -8.17 -11.49 -24.14
C ASN A 36 -7.31 -12.46 -23.31
N LEU A 37 -7.10 -13.67 -23.82
CA LEU A 37 -6.12 -14.64 -23.35
C LEU A 37 -4.73 -14.28 -23.84
N ARG A 38 -3.75 -14.31 -22.94
CA ARG A 38 -2.39 -13.82 -23.19
C ARG A 38 -1.32 -14.79 -22.72
N SER A 39 -0.09 -14.56 -23.19
CA SER A 39 1.11 -15.31 -22.80
C SER A 39 1.72 -14.91 -21.45
N ALA A 40 1.42 -13.71 -20.94
CA ALA A 40 1.98 -13.21 -19.67
C ALA A 40 1.01 -12.23 -18.99
N PRO A 41 1.14 -12.00 -17.66
CA PRO A 41 0.29 -11.11 -16.87
C PRO A 41 0.64 -9.62 -17.07
N ASN A 42 0.62 -9.17 -18.32
CA ASN A 42 0.77 -7.77 -18.69
C ASN A 42 0.06 -7.46 -20.02
N THR A 43 -0.27 -6.18 -20.23
CA THR A 43 -1.05 -5.76 -21.40
C THR A 43 -0.27 -5.76 -22.72
N SER A 44 1.07 -5.83 -22.65
CA SER A 44 1.96 -5.90 -23.81
C SER A 44 2.20 -7.34 -24.30
N ALA A 45 1.73 -8.34 -23.55
CA ALA A 45 1.88 -9.74 -23.89
C ALA A 45 1.04 -10.12 -25.13
N SER A 46 1.57 -11.04 -25.93
CA SER A 46 0.90 -11.61 -27.09
C SER A 46 -0.49 -12.13 -26.73
N VAL A 47 -1.48 -11.78 -27.54
CA VAL A 47 -2.86 -12.24 -27.39
C VAL A 47 -3.04 -13.52 -28.21
N TYR A 48 -3.51 -14.58 -27.58
CA TYR A 48 -3.85 -15.83 -28.25
C TYR A 48 -5.25 -15.78 -28.86
N ARG A 49 -6.26 -15.45 -28.05
CA ARG A 49 -7.66 -15.30 -28.50
C ARG A 49 -8.49 -14.47 -27.51
N LEU A 50 -9.64 -14.01 -27.97
CA LEU A 50 -10.68 -13.44 -27.15
C LEU A 50 -11.60 -14.55 -26.61
N LEU A 51 -11.76 -14.64 -25.30
CA LEU A 51 -12.87 -15.34 -24.65
C LEU A 51 -14.13 -14.50 -24.79
N SER A 52 -15.21 -15.11 -25.23
CA SER A 52 -16.49 -14.41 -25.41
C SER A 52 -17.27 -14.32 -24.10
N LYS A 53 -18.20 -13.36 -24.02
CA LYS A 53 -19.15 -13.32 -22.91
C LYS A 53 -19.92 -14.65 -22.83
N GLY A 54 -20.08 -15.20 -21.63
CA GLY A 54 -20.77 -16.47 -21.35
C GLY A 54 -19.90 -17.71 -21.58
N GLU A 55 -18.64 -17.56 -21.99
CA GLU A 55 -17.73 -18.71 -22.13
C GLU A 55 -17.24 -19.14 -20.73
N ASP A 56 -17.44 -20.41 -20.38
CA ASP A 56 -16.98 -20.94 -19.08
C ASP A 56 -15.47 -21.16 -19.08
N ILE A 57 -14.82 -20.77 -17.99
CA ILE A 57 -13.40 -21.03 -17.77
C ILE A 57 -13.15 -21.55 -16.35
N HIS A 58 -12.08 -22.32 -16.19
CA HIS A 58 -11.62 -22.76 -14.88
C HIS A 58 -10.47 -21.87 -14.41
N VAL A 59 -10.62 -21.23 -13.25
CA VAL A 59 -9.56 -20.40 -12.66
C VAL A 59 -8.62 -21.30 -11.86
N ILE A 60 -7.41 -21.50 -12.38
CA ILE A 60 -6.38 -22.33 -11.72
C ILE A 60 -5.75 -21.56 -10.57
N GLN A 61 -5.40 -20.30 -10.81
CA GLN A 61 -4.63 -19.51 -9.85
C GLN A 61 -4.86 -18.01 -10.05
N LYS A 62 -4.99 -17.28 -8.94
CA LYS A 62 -4.87 -15.82 -8.95
C LYS A 62 -3.39 -15.44 -9.04
N VAL A 63 -2.97 -14.86 -10.17
CA VAL A 63 -1.58 -14.38 -10.35
C VAL A 63 -1.39 -13.08 -9.59
N ASN A 64 -2.35 -12.15 -9.72
CA ASN A 64 -2.53 -10.97 -8.87
C ASN A 64 -3.98 -10.45 -9.02
N ASP A 65 -4.26 -9.24 -8.56
CA ASP A 65 -5.60 -8.64 -8.62
C ASP A 65 -6.14 -8.40 -10.06
N TYR A 66 -5.25 -8.42 -11.05
CA TYR A 66 -5.56 -8.04 -12.44
C TYR A 66 -5.42 -9.20 -13.43
N TRP A 67 -4.79 -10.30 -13.02
CA TRP A 67 -4.46 -11.41 -13.88
C TRP A 67 -4.76 -12.74 -13.21
N LEU A 68 -5.45 -13.59 -13.95
CA LEU A 68 -5.76 -14.97 -13.56
C LEU A 68 -5.03 -15.92 -14.49
N LYS A 69 -4.52 -17.00 -13.93
CA LYS A 69 -4.12 -18.18 -14.68
C LYS A 69 -5.37 -19.03 -14.82
N VAL A 70 -5.80 -19.24 -16.06
CA VAL A 70 -7.07 -19.89 -16.39
C VAL A 70 -6.85 -21.07 -17.31
N GLN A 71 -7.73 -22.06 -17.23
CA GLN A 71 -7.79 -23.21 -18.11
C GLN A 71 -9.08 -23.18 -18.92
N THR A 72 -8.95 -23.38 -20.24
CA THR A 72 -10.09 -23.54 -21.16
C THR A 72 -10.58 -24.98 -21.18
N LYS A 73 -11.76 -25.23 -21.76
CA LYS A 73 -12.36 -26.59 -21.85
C LYS A 73 -11.49 -27.60 -22.61
N ASP A 74 -10.63 -27.13 -23.52
CA ASP A 74 -9.64 -27.94 -24.24
C ASP A 74 -8.35 -28.20 -23.44
N GLY A 75 -8.33 -27.86 -22.14
CA GLY A 75 -7.23 -28.15 -21.23
C GLY A 75 -6.05 -27.17 -21.30
N LYS A 76 -6.07 -26.20 -22.23
CA LYS A 76 -4.98 -25.24 -22.40
C LYS A 76 -4.99 -24.17 -21.31
N ILE A 77 -3.79 -23.73 -20.93
CA ILE A 77 -3.56 -22.77 -19.85
C ILE A 77 -3.16 -21.41 -20.43
N TYR A 78 -3.79 -20.36 -19.92
CA TYR A 78 -3.58 -19.00 -20.38
C TYR A 78 -3.57 -18.00 -19.23
N ILE A 79 -3.18 -16.77 -19.54
CA ILE A 79 -3.36 -15.62 -18.67
C ILE A 79 -4.55 -14.80 -19.15
N ALA A 80 -5.57 -14.64 -18.31
CA ALA A 80 -6.74 -13.82 -18.56
C ALA A 80 -6.69 -12.56 -17.70
N GLY A 81 -6.98 -11.41 -18.32
CA GLY A 81 -7.17 -10.16 -17.58
C GLY A 81 -8.50 -10.15 -16.85
N THR A 82 -8.54 -9.64 -15.62
CA THR A 82 -9.81 -9.34 -14.94
C THR A 82 -10.35 -8.00 -15.45
N SER A 83 -11.61 -7.65 -15.13
CA SER A 83 -12.09 -6.27 -15.32
C SER A 83 -11.15 -5.34 -14.58
N GLY A 84 -10.26 -4.65 -15.30
CA GLY A 84 -9.39 -3.66 -14.72
C GLY A 84 -10.26 -2.64 -14.02
N LYS A 85 -10.04 -2.43 -12.71
CA LYS A 85 -10.75 -1.40 -11.97
C LYS A 85 -10.53 -0.07 -12.68
N THR A 86 -11.61 0.59 -13.06
CA THR A 86 -11.54 1.93 -13.63
C THR A 86 -11.58 2.96 -12.52
N ALA A 87 -10.99 4.12 -12.77
CA ALA A 87 -11.02 5.23 -11.83
C ALA A 87 -11.23 6.55 -12.56
N THR A 88 -12.17 7.37 -12.08
CA THR A 88 -12.46 8.68 -12.66
C THR A 88 -11.70 9.77 -11.93
N ALA A 89 -11.07 10.67 -12.69
CA ALA A 89 -10.31 11.78 -12.15
C ALA A 89 -11.24 12.86 -11.55
N LYS A 90 -11.07 13.18 -10.27
CA LYS A 90 -11.76 14.28 -9.56
C LYS A 90 -11.25 15.66 -9.96
N SER A 91 -10.01 15.74 -10.42
CA SER A 91 -9.29 16.95 -10.82
C SER A 91 -8.21 16.61 -11.85
N GLY A 92 -7.68 17.63 -12.53
CA GLY A 92 -6.60 17.44 -13.50
C GLY A 92 -5.34 16.86 -12.87
N VAL A 93 -4.80 15.77 -13.43
CA VAL A 93 -3.63 15.08 -12.89
C VAL A 93 -2.61 14.77 -13.98
N ASN A 94 -1.33 14.99 -13.68
CA ASN A 94 -0.23 14.63 -14.58
C ASN A 94 -0.02 13.11 -14.57
N LEU A 95 0.09 12.54 -15.76
CA LEU A 95 0.63 11.19 -15.98
C LEU A 95 2.15 11.29 -16.05
N ARG A 96 2.86 10.45 -15.29
CA ARG A 96 4.32 10.53 -15.13
C ARG A 96 5.03 9.23 -15.51
N SER A 97 6.30 9.33 -15.87
CA SER A 97 7.14 8.16 -16.22
C SER A 97 7.54 7.29 -15.03
N ALA A 98 7.48 7.82 -13.81
CA ALA A 98 7.78 7.12 -12.56
C ALA A 98 6.76 7.49 -11.47
N PRO A 99 6.56 6.64 -10.43
CA PRO A 99 5.68 6.92 -9.29
C PRO A 99 6.33 7.94 -8.33
N SER A 100 6.65 9.12 -8.85
CA SER A 100 7.32 10.21 -8.15
C SER A 100 6.97 11.56 -8.78
N THR A 101 6.94 12.61 -7.98
CA THR A 101 6.76 14.00 -8.47
C THR A 101 7.94 14.49 -9.29
N SER A 102 9.10 13.86 -9.16
CA SER A 102 10.30 14.11 -9.97
C SER A 102 10.29 13.34 -11.29
N GLY A 103 9.36 12.39 -11.50
CA GLY A 103 9.22 11.71 -12.78
C GLY A 103 8.72 12.66 -13.86
N SER A 104 9.27 12.54 -15.07
CA SER A 104 8.89 13.36 -16.24
C SER A 104 7.39 13.28 -16.51
N LYS A 105 6.78 14.42 -16.86
CA LYS A 105 5.38 14.49 -17.27
C LYS A 105 5.25 13.92 -18.68
N ILE A 106 4.50 12.84 -18.83
CA ILE A 106 4.30 12.14 -20.11
C ILE A 106 2.85 12.24 -20.60
N GLY A 107 1.99 12.94 -19.85
CA GLY A 107 0.62 13.20 -20.24
C GLY A 107 -0.15 13.95 -19.15
N PHE A 108 -1.40 14.28 -19.46
CA PHE A 108 -2.31 14.95 -18.53
C PHE A 108 -3.72 14.36 -18.65
N ILE A 109 -4.32 14.05 -17.51
CA ILE A 109 -5.65 13.47 -17.40
C ILE A 109 -6.57 14.54 -16.85
N SER A 110 -7.54 14.98 -17.66
CA SER A 110 -8.50 16.00 -17.26
C SER A 110 -9.50 15.46 -16.24
N LYS A 111 -10.06 16.37 -15.41
CA LYS A 111 -11.19 16.06 -14.53
C LYS A 111 -12.32 15.41 -15.32
N GLY A 112 -12.93 14.36 -14.76
CA GLY A 112 -14.02 13.62 -15.38
C GLY A 112 -13.56 12.49 -16.29
N ASN A 113 -12.29 12.46 -16.72
CA ASN A 113 -11.80 11.37 -17.55
C ASN A 113 -11.50 10.13 -16.71
N THR A 114 -11.75 8.97 -17.31
CA THR A 114 -11.58 7.66 -16.67
C THR A 114 -10.30 6.99 -17.15
N VAL A 115 -9.58 6.36 -16.24
CA VAL A 115 -8.40 5.55 -16.51
C VAL A 115 -8.63 4.09 -16.15
N THR A 116 -7.91 3.18 -16.78
CA THR A 116 -7.81 1.80 -16.31
C THR A 116 -6.67 1.73 -15.30
N VAL A 117 -6.95 1.31 -14.07
CA VAL A 117 -5.92 1.11 -13.05
C VAL A 117 -5.30 -0.26 -13.24
N LEU A 118 -4.00 -0.28 -13.54
CA LEU A 118 -3.21 -1.48 -13.75
C LEU A 118 -2.58 -1.99 -12.45
N GLU A 119 -2.26 -1.07 -11.53
CA GLU A 119 -1.61 -1.38 -10.26
C GLU A 119 -1.78 -0.22 -9.28
N GLN A 120 -2.01 -0.51 -8.01
CA GLN A 120 -1.81 0.47 -6.95
C GLN A 120 -0.39 0.29 -6.42
N VAL A 121 0.56 1.06 -6.97
CA VAL A 121 2.00 0.97 -6.63
C VAL A 121 2.23 1.22 -5.15
N ASN A 122 1.49 2.18 -4.60
CA ASN A 122 1.40 2.48 -3.17
C ASN A 122 0.16 3.36 -2.92
N ALA A 123 0.02 3.90 -1.71
CA ALA A 123 -1.09 4.77 -1.33
C ALA A 123 -1.24 6.02 -2.23
N TYR A 124 -0.16 6.48 -2.88
CA TYR A 124 -0.14 7.75 -3.61
C TYR A 124 -0.10 7.60 -5.12
N TRP A 125 0.26 6.42 -5.63
CA TRP A 125 0.52 6.22 -7.05
C TRP A 125 -0.27 5.05 -7.58
N LEU A 126 -1.06 5.33 -8.61
CA LEU A 126 -1.66 4.33 -9.46
C LEU A 126 -0.82 4.23 -10.72
N LYS A 127 -0.43 3.01 -11.10
CA LYS A 127 -0.03 2.72 -12.46
C LYS A 127 -1.31 2.58 -13.28
N VAL A 128 -1.45 3.41 -14.29
CA VAL A 128 -2.68 3.53 -15.06
C VAL A 128 -2.39 3.46 -16.54
N ASN A 129 -3.38 2.98 -17.30
CA ASN A 129 -3.44 3.16 -18.73
C ASN A 129 -4.47 4.27 -19.03
N TYR A 130 -4.01 5.32 -19.71
CA TYR A 130 -4.85 6.40 -20.19
C TYR A 130 -4.65 6.58 -21.69
N ASN A 131 -5.70 6.30 -22.48
CA ASN A 131 -5.71 6.41 -23.94
C ASN A 131 -4.54 5.67 -24.64
N GLY A 132 -4.06 4.56 -24.07
CA GLY A 132 -2.95 3.76 -24.61
C GLY A 132 -1.58 4.14 -24.05
N THR A 133 -1.46 5.25 -23.31
CA THR A 133 -0.24 5.63 -22.61
C THR A 133 -0.24 5.05 -21.20
N ILE A 134 0.76 4.23 -20.90
CA ILE A 134 0.97 3.68 -19.55
C ILE A 134 1.88 4.63 -18.77
N GLY A 135 1.44 4.99 -17.57
CA GLY A 135 2.24 5.83 -16.67
C GLY A 135 1.72 5.80 -15.25
N TYR A 136 2.25 6.69 -14.43
CA TYR A 136 1.92 6.80 -13.02
C TYR A 136 1.16 8.10 -12.77
N ALA A 137 -0.01 7.98 -12.16
CA ALA A 137 -0.84 9.11 -11.78
C ALA A 137 -1.13 9.06 -10.28
N SER A 138 -1.30 10.23 -9.66
CA SER A 138 -1.50 10.27 -8.22
C SER A 138 -2.89 9.73 -7.85
N ALA A 139 -2.93 8.71 -6.98
CA ALA A 139 -4.16 8.05 -6.53
C ALA A 139 -5.19 9.02 -5.93
N ASN A 140 -4.70 10.08 -5.26
CA ASN A 140 -5.53 11.10 -4.63
C ASN A 140 -6.44 11.85 -5.61
N TYR A 141 -6.08 11.87 -6.90
CA TYR A 141 -6.84 12.52 -7.95
C TYR A 141 -7.96 11.65 -8.49
N PHE A 142 -8.13 10.41 -8.01
CA PHE A 142 -9.14 9.49 -8.50
C PHE A 142 -10.15 9.10 -7.41
N ASN A 143 -11.37 8.75 -7.83
CA ASN A 143 -12.36 8.04 -7.01
C ASN A 143 -12.06 6.54 -6.98
N TYR A 144 -10.85 6.18 -6.57
CA TYR A 144 -10.39 4.80 -6.53
C TYR A 144 -10.44 4.28 -5.09
N SER A 145 -11.49 3.52 -4.76
CA SER A 145 -11.53 2.77 -3.50
C SER A 145 -10.75 1.48 -3.68
N SER A 146 -9.62 1.36 -2.99
CA SER A 146 -8.84 0.12 -2.93
C SER A 146 -9.76 -1.01 -2.46
N SER A 147 -10.03 -2.02 -3.30
CA SER A 147 -10.71 -3.24 -2.83
C SER A 147 -9.77 -4.00 -1.89
N SER A 148 -9.73 -3.59 -0.63
CA SER A 148 -9.30 -4.45 0.47
C SER A 148 -10.57 -4.87 1.17
N GLY A 149 -11.09 -6.01 0.72
CA GLY A 149 -12.15 -6.75 1.38
C GLY A 149 -11.77 -7.07 2.83
N SER A 150 -12.83 -7.26 3.60
CA SER A 150 -12.86 -7.62 5.03
C SER A 150 -12.80 -6.44 6.00
N ASN A 151 -13.99 -6.11 6.50
CA ASN A 151 -14.24 -5.29 7.68
C ASN A 151 -13.54 -5.92 8.89
N SER A 152 -12.43 -5.32 9.31
CA SER A 152 -12.00 -5.30 10.71
C SER A 152 -11.15 -4.04 10.92
N GLY A 153 -11.80 -3.02 11.49
CA GLY A 153 -11.18 -1.85 12.11
C GLY A 153 -10.50 -0.86 11.15
N THR A 154 -11.11 0.30 10.96
CA THR A 154 -10.46 1.54 10.48
C THR A 154 -9.07 1.78 11.10
N ALA A 155 -8.83 1.35 12.34
CA ALA A 155 -7.53 1.38 12.99
C ALA A 155 -6.46 0.46 12.33
N SER A 156 -6.82 -0.74 11.84
CA SER A 156 -5.87 -1.67 11.20
C SER A 156 -5.42 -1.17 9.83
N LYS A 157 -6.31 -0.53 9.06
CA LYS A 157 -5.97 0.08 7.75
C LYS A 157 -5.09 1.32 7.94
N SER A 158 -5.36 2.15 8.94
CA SER A 158 -4.53 3.30 9.29
C SER A 158 -3.15 2.88 9.83
N ALA A 159 -3.08 1.84 10.66
CA ALA A 159 -1.84 1.26 11.18
C ALA A 159 -0.90 0.79 10.06
N SER A 160 -1.39 -0.02 9.12
CA SER A 160 -0.58 -0.48 7.98
C SER A 160 -0.13 0.69 7.10
N ALA A 161 -0.98 1.69 6.89
CA ALA A 161 -0.63 2.88 6.12
C ALA A 161 0.48 3.72 6.80
N ILE A 162 0.42 3.86 8.13
CA ILE A 162 1.46 4.53 8.93
C ILE A 162 2.79 3.78 8.82
N VAL A 163 2.77 2.46 9.01
CA VAL A 163 3.99 1.64 8.93
C VAL A 163 4.61 1.70 7.54
N ASN A 164 3.80 1.63 6.48
CA ASN A 164 4.29 1.74 5.11
C ASN A 164 4.87 3.12 4.82
N THR A 165 4.22 4.18 5.30
CA THR A 165 4.72 5.55 5.18
C THR A 165 6.06 5.70 5.90
N ALA A 166 6.17 5.21 7.13
CA ALA A 166 7.40 5.23 7.91
C ALA A 166 8.54 4.48 7.18
N LYS A 167 8.27 3.27 6.69
CA LYS A 167 9.26 2.46 5.93
C LYS A 167 9.70 3.14 4.63
N SER A 168 8.83 3.93 3.99
CA SER A 168 9.20 4.68 2.77
C SER A 168 10.32 5.71 2.98
N TYR A 169 10.64 6.03 4.23
CA TYR A 169 11.67 6.99 4.63
C TYR A 169 12.99 6.34 5.09
N LEU A 170 13.09 5.01 5.06
CA LEU A 170 14.32 4.29 5.43
C LEU A 170 15.54 4.85 4.68
N GLY A 171 16.56 5.22 5.45
CA GLY A 171 17.82 5.76 4.94
C GLY A 171 17.76 7.15 4.29
N LYS A 172 16.59 7.80 4.20
CA LYS A 172 16.43 9.06 3.45
C LYS A 172 16.82 10.33 4.22
N PHE A 173 16.85 10.29 5.55
CA PHE A 173 17.13 11.45 6.39
C PHE A 173 18.46 11.31 7.12
N THR A 174 19.18 12.42 7.25
CA THR A 174 20.26 12.55 8.24
C THR A 174 19.67 13.02 9.57
N TYR A 175 20.07 12.41 10.68
CA TYR A 175 19.59 12.85 11.99
C TYR A 175 20.12 14.25 12.31
N LYS A 176 19.22 15.15 12.75
CA LYS A 176 19.58 16.46 13.30
C LYS A 176 18.64 16.78 14.45
N TYR A 177 19.19 16.89 15.66
CA TYR A 177 18.43 17.25 16.84
C TYR A 177 17.69 18.58 16.64
N GLY A 178 16.42 18.64 17.01
CA GLY A 178 15.60 19.85 16.88
C GLY A 178 15.15 20.14 15.44
N ALA A 179 15.37 19.25 14.46
CA ALA A 179 14.93 19.48 13.09
C ALA A 179 13.40 19.58 12.98
N GLU A 180 12.89 20.63 12.35
CA GLU A 180 11.46 20.77 12.09
C GLU A 180 11.05 19.97 10.84
N PRO A 181 9.91 19.24 10.87
CA PRO A 181 9.49 18.37 9.76
C PRO A 181 9.25 19.09 8.41
N TRP A 182 9.08 20.41 8.43
CA TRP A 182 8.65 21.23 7.30
C TRP A 182 9.74 22.14 6.71
N ASN A 183 10.90 22.30 7.36
CA ASN A 183 11.89 23.29 6.95
C ASN A 183 13.17 22.72 6.31
N THR A 184 13.25 21.40 6.06
CA THR A 184 14.53 20.76 5.67
C THR A 184 14.57 20.15 4.28
N ASN A 185 13.58 20.38 3.40
CA ASN A 185 13.45 19.68 2.11
C ASN A 185 13.59 18.14 2.25
N TYR A 186 13.16 17.59 3.38
CA TYR A 186 13.28 16.17 3.74
C TYR A 186 14.72 15.65 3.90
N LYS A 187 15.69 16.53 4.12
CA LYS A 187 17.09 16.15 4.33
C LYS A 187 17.40 15.78 5.78
N TYR A 188 16.74 16.43 6.74
CA TYR A 188 17.02 16.23 8.17
C TYR A 188 15.76 15.91 8.97
N SER A 189 15.91 15.07 9.99
CA SER A 189 14.85 14.75 10.96
C SER A 189 15.44 14.48 12.35
N ASP A 190 14.68 14.73 13.41
CA ASP A 190 14.87 14.06 14.70
C ASP A 190 13.79 12.99 14.93
N CYS A 191 13.84 12.30 16.06
CA CYS A 191 12.92 11.21 16.38
C CYS A 191 11.45 11.65 16.38
N SER A 192 11.14 12.74 17.07
CA SER A 192 9.79 13.27 17.20
C SER A 192 9.26 13.97 15.95
N ALA A 193 10.14 14.64 15.20
CA ALA A 193 9.83 15.26 13.92
C ALA A 193 9.57 14.20 12.83
N PHE A 194 10.30 13.07 12.87
CA PHE A 194 10.02 11.92 12.01
C PHE A 194 8.61 11.35 12.29
N VAL A 195 8.25 11.17 13.56
CA VAL A 195 6.90 10.73 13.94
C VAL A 195 5.82 11.71 13.48
N GLN A 196 6.03 13.02 13.69
CA GLN A 196 5.11 14.05 13.17
C GLN A 196 4.98 14.00 11.65
N LEU A 197 6.08 13.80 10.92
CA LEU A 197 6.04 13.71 9.47
C LEU A 197 5.14 12.56 9.01
N VAL A 198 5.28 11.39 9.63
CA VAL A 198 4.48 10.20 9.30
C VAL A 198 3.01 10.45 9.65
N TYR A 199 2.70 10.90 10.87
CA TYR A 199 1.33 11.01 11.38
C TYR A 199 0.54 12.23 10.89
N ASN A 200 1.19 13.41 10.82
CA ASN A 200 0.50 14.66 10.55
C ASN A 200 0.17 14.85 9.06
N ARG A 201 1.12 14.59 8.16
CA ARG A 201 0.99 14.98 6.74
C ARG A 201 0.07 14.06 5.93
N HIS A 202 -0.04 12.80 6.33
CA HIS A 202 -0.69 11.77 5.52
C HIS A 202 -1.84 11.05 6.21
N HIS A 203 -1.99 11.23 7.53
CA HIS A 203 -3.01 10.54 8.32
C HIS A 203 -3.87 11.48 9.17
N GLY A 204 -3.61 12.79 9.15
CA GLY A 204 -4.46 13.80 9.78
C GLY A 204 -4.33 13.92 11.30
N PHE A 205 -3.39 13.21 11.92
CA PHE A 205 -3.16 13.26 13.37
C PHE A 205 -2.20 14.40 13.68
N LYS A 206 -2.60 15.39 14.48
CA LYS A 206 -1.71 16.51 14.85
C LYS A 206 -0.95 16.18 16.13
N LEU A 207 0.24 15.59 15.99
CA LEU A 207 1.11 15.32 17.13
C LEU A 207 1.93 16.56 17.53
N PRO A 208 2.20 16.77 18.84
CA PRO A 208 3.07 17.82 19.32
C PRO A 208 4.53 17.56 18.93
N ARG A 209 5.36 18.60 19.04
CA ARG A 209 6.73 18.61 18.50
C ARG A 209 7.71 17.66 19.18
N THR A 210 7.61 17.49 20.50
CA THR A 210 8.62 16.76 21.28
C THR A 210 8.16 15.36 21.65
N SER A 211 9.10 14.42 21.78
CA SER A 211 8.84 13.04 22.23
C SER A 211 8.15 13.02 23.60
N SER A 212 8.57 13.87 24.53
CA SER A 212 7.95 14.00 25.85
C SER A 212 6.49 14.46 25.77
N ALA A 213 6.14 15.40 24.89
CA ALA A 213 4.75 15.82 24.70
C ALA A 213 3.92 14.76 23.95
N GLN A 214 4.51 14.09 22.96
CA GLN A 214 3.88 12.98 22.22
C GLN A 214 3.54 11.82 23.16
N SER A 215 4.36 11.57 24.18
CA SER A 215 4.12 10.53 25.19
C SER A 215 2.88 10.76 26.07
N LYS A 216 2.26 11.95 25.98
CA LYS A 216 1.03 12.31 26.69
C LYS A 216 -0.21 12.26 25.78
N GLN A 217 -0.04 11.93 24.50
CA GLN A 217 -1.14 11.86 23.53
C GLN A 217 -1.75 10.46 23.45
N GLY A 218 -3.01 10.39 23.02
CA GLY A 218 -3.71 9.13 22.78
C GLY A 218 -3.91 8.29 24.05
N LYS A 219 -4.16 6.98 23.85
CA LYS A 219 -4.39 6.02 24.94
C LYS A 219 -3.10 5.32 25.34
N TYR A 220 -2.93 5.04 26.63
CA TYR A 220 -1.86 4.16 27.11
C TYR A 220 -1.98 2.76 26.48
N VAL A 221 -0.85 2.15 26.14
CA VAL A 221 -0.77 0.76 25.68
C VAL A 221 0.31 0.04 26.48
N SER A 222 -0.02 -1.10 27.06
CA SER A 222 0.96 -1.97 27.70
C SER A 222 1.87 -2.62 26.66
N LYS A 223 3.12 -2.92 27.01
CA LYS A 223 4.11 -3.49 26.07
C LYS A 223 3.62 -4.79 25.41
N SER A 224 2.85 -5.61 26.12
CA SER A 224 2.27 -6.87 25.59
C SER A 224 1.15 -6.65 24.56
N ASN A 225 0.51 -5.48 24.55
CA ASN A 225 -0.63 -5.16 23.69
C ASN A 225 -0.26 -4.20 22.55
N LEU A 226 1.04 -4.08 22.27
CA LEU A 226 1.55 -3.27 21.17
C LEU A 226 1.00 -3.78 19.83
N ALA A 227 0.44 -2.85 19.07
CA ALA A 227 -0.04 -3.07 17.72
C ALA A 227 0.72 -2.15 16.75
N PRO A 228 0.95 -2.57 15.50
CA PRO A 228 1.60 -1.72 14.50
C PRO A 228 0.98 -0.33 14.45
N GLY A 229 1.81 0.70 14.35
CA GLY A 229 1.42 2.10 14.47
C GLY A 229 1.67 2.69 15.86
N ASP A 230 1.52 1.92 16.95
CA ASP A 230 1.69 2.47 18.31
C ASP A 230 3.03 3.21 18.48
N LEU A 231 3.00 4.35 19.15
CA LEU A 231 4.20 5.11 19.47
C LEU A 231 4.88 4.48 20.69
N VAL A 232 6.17 4.23 20.59
CA VAL A 232 7.01 3.68 21.66
C VAL A 232 8.03 4.72 22.12
N PHE A 233 8.17 4.87 23.43
CA PHE A 233 8.92 5.96 24.04
C PHE A 233 10.05 5.44 24.92
N PHE A 234 11.15 6.18 24.92
CA PHE A 234 12.39 5.78 25.57
C PHE A 234 13.04 6.93 26.34
N ASP A 235 13.82 6.55 27.33
CA ASP A 235 14.70 7.38 28.14
C ASP A 235 16.14 6.94 27.83
N THR A 236 16.73 7.55 26.79
CA THR A 236 18.01 7.10 26.24
C THR A 236 19.21 7.53 27.09
N ASP A 237 19.09 8.62 27.85
CA ASP A 237 20.14 9.18 28.70
C ASP A 237 20.09 8.66 30.15
N GLY A 238 18.98 8.03 30.56
CA GLY A 238 18.81 7.40 31.86
C GLY A 238 18.38 8.35 32.98
N ASN A 239 17.95 9.58 32.66
CA ASN A 239 17.55 10.58 33.67
C ASN A 239 16.08 10.44 34.13
N GLY A 240 15.38 9.40 33.68
CA GLY A 240 13.97 9.16 34.02
C GLY A 240 12.98 9.89 33.12
N SER A 241 13.43 10.76 32.22
CA SER A 241 12.59 11.53 31.30
C SER A 241 12.56 10.93 29.90
N ILE A 242 11.41 11.04 29.24
CA ILE A 242 11.27 10.61 27.84
C ILE A 242 12.00 11.62 26.95
N ASN A 243 13.00 11.13 26.22
CA ASN A 243 13.79 11.92 25.29
C ASN A 243 13.75 11.37 23.85
N HIS A 244 13.19 10.17 23.64
CA HIS A 244 13.16 9.53 22.33
C HIS A 244 11.85 8.82 22.03
N VAL A 245 11.51 8.70 20.75
CA VAL A 245 10.26 8.10 20.26
C VAL A 245 10.48 7.34 18.96
N GLY A 246 9.69 6.29 18.75
CA GLY A 246 9.57 5.58 17.49
C GLY A 246 8.16 5.02 17.26
N ILE A 247 7.97 4.36 16.12
CA ILE A 247 6.70 3.76 15.70
C ILE A 247 6.88 2.24 15.72
N TYR A 248 6.06 1.53 16.49
CA TYR A 248 6.04 0.06 16.50
C TYR A 248 5.54 -0.47 15.16
N ILE A 249 6.21 -1.47 14.61
CA ILE A 249 5.91 -2.02 13.26
C ILE A 249 5.50 -3.49 13.29
N GLY A 250 5.30 -4.08 14.47
CA GLY A 250 5.02 -5.50 14.66
C GLY A 250 6.27 -6.35 14.88
N GLY A 251 6.09 -7.60 15.29
CA GLY A 251 7.20 -8.56 15.46
C GLY A 251 8.20 -8.23 16.58
N GLY A 252 7.90 -7.24 17.43
CA GLY A 252 8.85 -6.72 18.41
C GLY A 252 9.72 -5.57 17.90
N ASP A 253 9.52 -5.12 16.67
CA ASP A 253 10.36 -4.11 16.04
C ASP A 253 9.69 -2.73 16.01
N PHE A 254 10.51 -1.69 15.89
CA PHE A 254 10.09 -0.32 15.75
C PHE A 254 10.99 0.44 14.78
N ILE A 255 10.43 1.45 14.13
CA ILE A 255 11.14 2.37 13.23
C ILE A 255 11.25 3.75 13.88
N HIS A 256 12.41 4.38 13.76
CA HIS A 256 12.68 5.69 14.35
C HIS A 256 13.79 6.42 13.60
N SER A 257 13.97 7.69 13.90
CA SER A 257 15.14 8.47 13.47
C SER A 257 16.13 8.61 14.62
N SER A 258 17.41 8.28 14.44
CA SER A 258 18.47 8.41 15.46
C SER A 258 19.84 8.79 14.88
N PRO A 259 20.79 9.26 15.72
CA PRO A 259 22.14 9.62 15.28
C PRO A 259 22.88 8.48 14.56
N VAL A 260 22.74 7.25 15.03
CA VAL A 260 23.52 6.09 14.54
C VAL A 260 22.82 5.42 13.36
N ASN A 261 21.50 5.20 13.44
CA ASN A 261 20.76 4.41 12.45
C ASN A 261 19.96 5.25 11.45
N LYS A 262 20.12 6.58 11.46
CA LYS A 262 19.28 7.49 10.65
C LYS A 262 17.80 7.13 10.85
N VAL A 263 16.98 7.19 9.82
CA VAL A 263 15.69 6.48 9.81
C VAL A 263 15.96 5.00 9.58
N GLY A 264 15.79 4.20 10.64
CA GLY A 264 16.14 2.79 10.69
C GLY A 264 15.25 1.98 11.62
N ILE A 265 15.37 0.66 11.54
CA ILE A 265 14.59 -0.31 12.32
C ILE A 265 15.47 -0.92 13.40
N ASN A 266 14.95 -1.00 14.62
CA ASN A 266 15.54 -1.71 15.73
C ASN A 266 14.49 -2.55 16.47
N THR A 267 14.96 -3.48 17.31
CA THR A 267 14.08 -4.36 18.09
C THR A 267 13.89 -3.85 19.52
N LEU A 268 12.69 -4.02 20.08
CA LEU A 268 12.33 -3.70 21.47
C LEU A 268 12.63 -4.83 22.46
N ASN A 269 13.00 -6.00 21.93
CA ASN A 269 13.04 -7.25 22.69
C ASN A 269 14.44 -7.60 23.22
N SER A 270 15.49 -6.90 22.78
CA SER A 270 16.87 -7.15 23.18
C SER A 270 17.73 -5.87 23.19
N GLY A 271 18.90 -5.97 23.84
CA GLY A 271 19.95 -4.96 23.81
C GLY A 271 19.56 -3.59 24.38
N TYR A 272 20.17 -2.55 23.82
CA TYR A 272 20.04 -1.15 24.25
C TYR A 272 18.59 -0.67 24.30
N TRP A 273 17.78 -0.95 23.27
CA TRP A 273 16.41 -0.44 23.20
C TRP A 273 15.46 -1.13 24.19
N LYS A 274 15.74 -2.38 24.57
CA LYS A 274 14.98 -3.07 25.63
C LYS A 274 15.12 -2.36 26.97
N SER A 275 16.35 -1.99 27.36
CA SER A 275 16.60 -1.36 28.67
C SER A 275 16.15 0.10 28.74
N LYS A 276 16.02 0.77 27.58
CA LYS A 276 15.63 2.19 27.50
C LYS A 276 14.13 2.41 27.31
N TYR A 277 13.33 1.36 27.04
CA TYR A 277 11.88 1.45 26.84
C TYR A 277 11.16 1.89 28.13
N LYS A 278 10.22 2.85 28.01
CA LYS A 278 9.43 3.37 29.14
C LYS A 278 7.93 3.16 29.00
N THR A 279 7.36 3.51 27.85
CA THR A 279 5.89 3.47 27.66
C THR A 279 5.51 3.43 26.19
N ALA A 280 4.23 3.16 25.91
CA ALA A 280 3.65 3.29 24.57
C ALA A 280 2.30 4.01 24.57
N ARG A 281 1.96 4.61 23.42
CA ARG A 281 0.69 5.30 23.17
C ARG A 281 0.08 4.90 21.83
N ARG A 282 -1.24 4.70 21.82
CA ARG A 282 -2.05 4.54 20.61
C ARG A 282 -2.77 5.83 20.31
N VAL A 283 -2.45 6.41 19.16
CA VAL A 283 -3.01 7.70 18.70
C VAL A 283 -4.05 7.49 17.60
N LEU A 284 -4.09 6.29 17.01
CA LEU A 284 -5.10 5.81 16.06
C LEU A 284 -6.49 5.64 16.69
#